data_AF-A0A527XSJ4-F1
#
_entry.id   AF-A0A527XSJ4-F1
#
_cell.length_a   1.000
_cell.length_b   1.000
_cell.length_c   1.000
_cell.angle_alpha   90.00
_cell.angle_beta   90.00
_cell.angle_gamma   90.00
#
_symmetry.space_group_name_H-M   'P 1'
#
loop_
_entity.id
_entity.type
_entity.pdbx_description
1 polymer ?
#
loop_
_entity_poly.entity_id
_entity_poly.type
_entity_poly.pdbx_seq_one_letter_code
_entity_poly.pdbx_strand_id
1 'polypeptide(L)'
;SELTGFPEIMDGRVKTLHPSVHGALLGIRDDAEHAKAMRDHHIEPIDLVVSNLYPFEEVRRSGAGYASIVENIDIGGPAMIRASAKNHAYVAIVTDPADYAPVINA
;
A
#
# COMPACT_ATOMS: atom_id res chain seq x y z
N SER A 1 -8.32 -5.50 -8.81
CA SER A 1 -7.78 -6.45 -9.81
C SER A 1 -7.51 -5.78 -11.15
N GLU A 2 -8.26 -4.75 -11.55
CA GLU A 2 -8.05 -4.05 -12.83
C GLU A 2 -6.62 -3.52 -13.02
N LEU A 3 -6.05 -2.89 -12.00
CA LEU A 3 -4.67 -2.37 -12.04
C LEU A 3 -3.61 -3.48 -12.23
N THR A 4 -3.78 -4.63 -11.58
CA THR A 4 -2.78 -5.70 -11.60
C THR A 4 -3.01 -6.70 -12.72
N GLY A 5 -4.23 -6.78 -13.27
CA GLY A 5 -4.66 -7.86 -14.16
C GLY A 5 -4.64 -9.25 -13.53
N PHE A 6 -4.31 -9.36 -12.24
CA PHE A 6 -4.12 -10.62 -11.53
C PHE A 6 -5.37 -10.98 -10.71
N PRO A 7 -5.86 -12.23 -10.76
CA PRO A 7 -7.03 -12.63 -10.00
C PRO A 7 -6.77 -12.58 -8.50
N GLU A 8 -7.84 -12.40 -7.73
CA GLU A 8 -7.74 -12.53 -6.28
C GLU A 8 -7.57 -14.01 -5.90
N ILE A 9 -6.51 -14.31 -5.16
CA ILE A 9 -6.16 -15.66 -4.69
C ILE A 9 -5.81 -15.63 -3.21
N MET A 10 -5.83 -16.80 -2.56
CA MET A 10 -5.49 -16.95 -1.13
C MET A 10 -6.26 -15.95 -0.25
N ASP A 11 -7.57 -15.85 -0.49
CA ASP A 11 -8.49 -14.96 0.23
C ASP A 11 -8.01 -13.50 0.28
N GLY A 12 -7.40 -13.03 -0.81
CA GLY A 12 -6.96 -11.63 -0.96
C GLY A 12 -5.62 -11.30 -0.31
N ARG A 13 -4.93 -12.27 0.30
CA ARG A 13 -3.65 -12.08 1.02
C ARG A 13 -2.54 -11.42 0.22
N VAL A 14 -2.58 -11.53 -1.10
CA VAL A 14 -1.51 -11.05 -2.00
C VAL A 14 -1.98 -9.98 -2.98
N LYS A 15 -3.22 -9.48 -2.86
CA LYS A 15 -3.85 -8.65 -3.90
C LYS A 15 -3.10 -7.35 -4.24
N THR A 16 -2.38 -6.78 -3.27
CA THR A 16 -1.59 -5.54 -3.46
C THR A 16 -0.09 -5.79 -3.59
N LEU A 17 0.38 -7.01 -3.36
CA LEU A 17 1.80 -7.39 -3.41
C LEU A 17 2.23 -7.65 -4.87
N HIS A 18 2.08 -6.62 -5.71
CA HIS A 18 2.29 -6.70 -7.15
C HIS A 18 3.26 -5.62 -7.64
N PRO A 19 4.13 -5.90 -8.63
CA PRO A 19 5.03 -4.91 -9.21
C PRO A 19 4.32 -3.66 -9.76
N SER A 20 3.15 -3.80 -10.37
CA SER A 20 2.38 -2.62 -10.85
C SER A 20 1.93 -1.70 -9.72
N VAL A 21 1.71 -2.24 -8.50
CA VAL A 21 1.37 -1.42 -7.33
C VAL A 21 2.64 -0.83 -6.74
N HIS A 22 3.62 -1.66 -6.40
CA HIS A 22 4.82 -1.18 -5.71
C HIS A 22 5.77 -0.37 -6.61
N GLY A 23 5.77 -0.61 -7.92
CA GLY A 23 6.47 0.22 -8.90
C GLY A 23 5.87 1.62 -9.01
N ALA A 24 4.53 1.73 -8.93
CA ALA A 24 3.85 3.02 -8.88
C ALA A 24 4.16 3.81 -7.60
N LEU A 25 4.39 3.10 -6.48
CA LEU A 25 4.76 3.69 -5.18
C LEU A 25 6.25 4.04 -5.06
N LEU A 26 7.14 3.25 -5.67
CA LEU A 26 8.60 3.35 -5.47
C LEU A 26 9.36 3.92 -6.67
N GLY A 27 8.70 4.19 -7.79
CA GLY A 27 9.29 4.86 -8.93
C GLY A 27 9.85 6.22 -8.56
N ILE A 28 11.14 6.45 -8.81
CA ILE A 28 11.79 7.75 -8.64
C ILE A 28 11.61 8.47 -9.98
N ARG A 29 10.73 9.47 -10.02
CA ARG A 29 10.21 10.03 -11.28
C ARG A 29 11.27 10.81 -12.07
N ASP A 30 12.21 11.40 -11.35
CA ASP A 30 13.33 12.16 -11.93
C ASP A 30 14.53 11.28 -12.29
N ASP A 31 14.50 9.98 -11.95
CA ASP A 31 15.51 9.02 -12.38
C ASP A 31 15.11 8.43 -13.75
N ALA A 32 15.98 8.61 -14.75
CA ALA A 32 15.69 8.23 -16.13
C ALA A 32 15.45 6.72 -16.30
N GLU A 33 16.16 5.88 -15.55
CA GLU A 33 16.02 4.42 -15.62
C GLU A 33 14.71 3.96 -14.97
N HIS A 34 14.36 4.51 -13.81
CA HIS A 34 13.06 4.25 -13.17
C HIS A 34 11.91 4.71 -14.05
N ALA A 35 11.97 5.93 -14.57
CA ALA A 35 10.92 6.47 -15.44
C ALA A 35 10.77 5.64 -16.73
N LYS A 36 11.87 5.14 -17.29
CA LYS A 36 11.85 4.21 -18.43
C LYS A 36 11.18 2.89 -18.07
N ALA A 37 11.58 2.26 -16.96
CA ALA A 37 11.00 1.00 -16.52
C ALA A 37 9.49 1.13 -16.26
N MET A 38 9.05 2.22 -15.63
CA MET A 38 7.63 2.48 -15.41
C MET A 38 6.85 2.56 -16.73
N ARG A 39 7.35 3.29 -17.73
CA ARG A 39 6.72 3.38 -19.05
C ARG A 39 6.66 2.04 -19.76
N ASP A 40 7.78 1.31 -19.81
CA ASP A 40 7.88 0.02 -20.50
C ASP A 40 6.90 -1.02 -19.92
N HIS A 41 6.61 -0.91 -18.63
CA HIS A 41 5.70 -1.81 -17.91
C HIS A 41 4.30 -1.23 -17.68
N HIS A 42 3.98 -0.08 -18.28
CA HIS A 42 2.67 0.59 -18.16
C HIS A 42 2.26 0.87 -16.70
N ILE A 43 3.23 1.31 -15.90
CA ILE A 43 3.04 1.65 -14.48
C ILE A 43 2.88 3.15 -14.37
N GLU A 44 1.64 3.59 -14.08
CA GLU A 44 1.35 4.98 -13.75
C GLU A 44 1.74 5.28 -12.29
N PRO A 45 2.30 6.46 -12.00
CA PRO A 45 2.67 6.82 -10.63
C PRO A 45 1.44 6.96 -9.72
N ILE A 46 1.63 6.69 -8.43
CA ILE A 46 0.66 7.02 -7.39
C ILE A 46 1.18 8.23 -6.60
N ASP A 47 0.36 9.27 -6.46
CA ASP A 47 0.69 10.49 -5.72
C ASP A 47 0.25 10.45 -4.25
N LEU A 48 -0.84 9.75 -3.96
CA LEU A 48 -1.44 9.69 -2.63
C LEU A 48 -1.84 8.25 -2.29
N VAL A 49 -1.44 7.81 -1.11
CA VAL A 49 -1.92 6.58 -0.49
C VAL A 49 -2.62 6.92 0.81
N VAL A 50 -3.82 6.37 0.98
CA VAL A 50 -4.56 6.39 2.24
C VAL A 50 -4.72 4.95 2.69
N SER A 51 -4.10 4.57 3.80
CA SER A 51 -4.08 3.18 4.26
C SER A 51 -3.98 3.09 5.78
N ASN A 52 -4.92 2.36 6.37
CA ASN A 52 -4.96 2.03 7.79
C ASN A 52 -4.75 0.52 7.97
N LEU A 53 -4.14 0.14 9.09
CA LEU A 53 -3.88 -1.26 9.43
C LEU A 53 -5.06 -1.87 10.19
N TYR A 54 -5.20 -3.19 10.11
CA TYR A 54 -6.11 -3.91 10.99
C TYR A 54 -5.73 -3.73 12.47
N PRO A 55 -6.72 -3.68 13.38
CA PRO A 55 -6.49 -3.42 14.79
C PRO A 55 -5.97 -4.68 15.52
N PHE A 56 -4.80 -5.16 15.12
CA PHE A 56 -4.21 -6.42 15.60
C PHE A 56 -4.12 -6.47 17.14
N GLU A 57 -3.73 -5.37 17.78
CA GLU A 57 -3.65 -5.31 19.23
C GLU A 57 -5.01 -5.47 19.91
N GLU A 58 -6.07 -4.91 19.34
CA GLU A 58 -7.42 -5.02 19.87
C GLU A 58 -7.94 -6.45 19.75
N VAL A 59 -7.72 -7.08 18.59
CA VAL A 59 -8.06 -8.50 18.36
C VAL A 59 -7.31 -9.41 19.31
N ARG A 60 -6.03 -9.14 19.57
CA ARG A 60 -5.25 -9.89 20.57
C ARG A 60 -5.80 -9.68 21.99
N ARG A 61 -6.14 -8.45 22.36
CA ARG A 61 -6.67 -8.09 23.70
C ARG A 61 -8.09 -8.60 23.94
N SER A 62 -8.89 -8.83 22.89
CA SER A 62 -10.26 -9.35 23.01
C SER A 62 -10.33 -10.82 23.42
N GLY A 63 -9.20 -11.55 23.43
CA GLY A 63 -9.15 -12.97 23.73
C GLY A 63 -9.49 -13.86 22.53
N ALA A 64 -9.38 -13.33 21.31
CA ALA A 64 -9.58 -14.10 20.08
C ALA A 64 -8.64 -15.31 19.99
N GLY A 65 -9.10 -16.37 19.32
CA GLY A 65 -8.31 -17.58 19.11
C GLY A 65 -7.08 -17.32 18.23
N TYR A 66 -6.09 -18.21 18.31
CA TYR A 66 -4.84 -18.11 17.56
C TYR A 66 -5.05 -17.87 16.05
N ALA A 67 -5.96 -18.63 15.42
CA ALA A 67 -6.26 -18.47 14.00
C ALA A 67 -6.74 -17.05 13.68
N SER A 68 -7.70 -16.52 14.44
CA SER A 68 -8.20 -15.15 14.26
C SER A 68 -7.11 -14.09 14.44
N ILE A 69 -6.20 -14.28 15.40
CA ILE A 69 -5.07 -13.37 15.60
C ILE A 69 -4.15 -13.40 14.38
N VAL A 70 -3.81 -14.59 13.88
CA VAL A 70 -2.94 -14.75 12.70
C VAL A 70 -3.56 -14.14 11.44
N GLU A 71 -4.88 -14.30 11.23
CA GLU A 71 -5.57 -13.68 10.10
C GLU A 71 -5.55 -12.14 10.13
N ASN A 72 -5.37 -11.54 11.31
CA ASN A 72 -5.28 -10.08 11.46
C ASN A 72 -3.85 -9.54 11.26
N ILE A 73 -2.87 -10.40 10.93
CA ILE A 73 -1.53 -9.95 10.54
C ILE A 73 -1.59 -9.44 9.10
N ASP A 74 -1.66 -8.11 8.96
CA ASP A 74 -1.61 -7.46 7.65
C ASP A 74 -0.21 -7.54 7.04
N ILE A 75 -0.15 -7.81 5.74
CA ILE A 75 1.08 -7.86 4.94
C ILE A 75 1.07 -6.75 3.89
N GLY A 76 -0.03 -6.63 3.14
CA GLY A 76 -0.17 -5.66 2.07
C GLY A 76 -0.19 -4.21 2.56
N GLY A 77 -0.94 -3.92 3.63
CA GLY A 77 -1.04 -2.59 4.24
C GLY A 77 0.33 -2.06 4.68
N PRO A 78 1.07 -2.77 5.56
CA PRO A 78 2.40 -2.35 5.98
C PRO A 78 3.40 -2.24 4.83
N ALA A 79 3.32 -3.11 3.82
CA ALA A 79 4.18 -3.02 2.64
C ALA A 79 3.94 -1.72 1.85
N MET A 80 2.67 -1.35 1.62
CA MET A 80 2.31 -0.12 0.91
C MET A 80 2.68 1.13 1.72
N ILE A 81 2.35 1.17 3.02
CA ILE A 81 2.71 2.29 3.91
C ILE A 81 4.21 2.55 3.87
N ARG A 82 5.03 1.49 4.00
CA ARG A 82 6.49 1.60 3.98
C ARG A 82 7.01 2.03 2.60
N ALA A 83 6.42 1.52 1.52
CA ALA A 83 6.80 1.89 0.16
C ALA A 83 6.56 3.38 -0.10
N SER A 84 5.36 3.87 0.23
CA SER A 84 4.99 5.28 0.07
C SER A 84 5.85 6.19 0.95
N ALA A 85 6.02 5.86 2.24
CA ALA A 85 6.85 6.65 3.16
C ALA A 85 8.31 6.73 2.71
N LYS A 86 8.87 5.63 2.16
CA LYS A 86 10.22 5.63 1.58
C LYS A 86 10.32 6.63 0.41
N ASN A 87 9.28 6.74 -0.41
CA ASN A 87 9.25 7.57 -1.60
C ASN A 87 8.51 8.91 -1.40
N HIS A 88 8.56 9.47 -0.19
CA HIS A 88 7.83 10.67 0.22
C HIS A 88 8.12 11.94 -0.60
N ALA A 89 9.22 11.96 -1.37
CA ALA A 89 9.48 13.02 -2.33
C ALA A 89 8.42 13.07 -3.46
N TYR A 90 7.72 11.97 -3.70
CA TYR A 90 6.74 11.82 -4.78
C TYR A 90 5.38 11.31 -4.30
N VAL A 91 5.31 10.63 -3.14
CA VAL A 91 4.09 9.98 -2.66
C VAL A 91 3.72 10.46 -1.26
N ALA A 92 2.56 11.08 -1.12
CA ALA A 92 1.95 11.37 0.17
C ALA A 92 1.33 10.09 0.75
N ILE A 93 1.55 9.83 2.05
CA ILE A 93 0.96 8.69 2.77
C ILE A 93 0.16 9.21 3.96
N VAL A 94 -1.08 8.73 4.09
CA VAL A 94 -1.99 9.06 5.17
C VAL A 94 -2.41 7.76 5.86
N THR A 95 -2.14 7.68 7.17
CA THR A 95 -2.48 6.50 7.99
C THR A 95 -3.44 6.82 9.12
N ASP A 96 -3.85 8.08 9.28
CA ASP A 96 -4.78 8.55 10.31
C ASP A 96 -5.91 9.37 9.65
N PRO A 97 -7.19 9.04 9.86
CA PRO A 97 -8.31 9.84 9.38
C PRO A 97 -8.31 11.30 9.85
N ALA A 98 -7.67 11.59 10.98
CA ALA A 98 -7.51 12.98 11.46
C ALA A 98 -6.74 13.87 10.47
N ASP A 99 -5.90 13.28 9.62
CA ASP A 99 -5.10 13.99 8.62
C ASP A 99 -5.86 14.24 7.31
N TYR A 100 -7.12 13.80 7.18
CA TYR A 100 -7.87 14.01 5.93
C TYR A 100 -8.13 15.49 5.66
N ALA A 101 -8.45 16.27 6.70
CA ALA A 101 -8.72 17.70 6.56
C ALA A 101 -7.50 18.47 6.00
N PRO A 102 -6.28 18.35 6.55
CA PRO A 102 -5.12 19.02 5.95
C PRO A 102 -4.81 18.52 4.53
N VAL A 103 -5.01 17.22 4.23
CA VAL A 103 -4.76 16.67 2.88
C VAL A 103 -5.72 17.23 1.83
N ILE A 104 -7.00 17.39 2.16
CA ILE A 104 -7.99 17.99 1.24
C ILE A 104 -7.68 19.47 0.95
N ASN A 105 -6.98 20.14 1.87
CA ASN A 105 -6.65 21.57 1.78
C ASN A 105 -5.19 21.83 1.34
N ALA A 106 -4.46 20.81 0.90
CA ALA A 106 -3.05 20.88 0.50
C ALA A 106 -2.85 21.41 -0.93
#